data_AF-A0AAV5SHL4-F1
#
_entry.id   AF-A0AAV5SHL4-F1
#
_cell.length_a   1.000
_cell.length_b   1.000
_cell.length_c   1.000
_cell.angle_alpha   90.00
_cell.angle_beta   90.00
_cell.angle_gamma   90.00
#
_symmetry.space_group_name_H-M   'P 1'
#
loop_
_entity.id
_entity.type
_entity.pdbx_description
1 polymer ?
#
loop_
_entity_poly.entity_id
_entity_poly.type
_entity_poly.pdbx_seq_one_letter_code
_entity_poly.pdbx_strand_id
1 'polypeptide(L)'
;ARFRRAQSVQEETIASTSVVRKSNRQSSRSRSSRRTTGSSLASLSFSQRQAIVVSWRLIRPQVNSTFRKIFLELEIACPKVKQIFYKAALVDAFNKDGENAATLEEHIKLAAKFFDDILNVIDDEDEFRTLIRGIGAAHAVLARSCSFGGEIWERLGEIVMERICSLESCQKTREASRAWRTLIACVIDELRTGFEEEHRLFSRRSSSASDLPDDILLEEEHSNGGAAIKLPRCPYSAGAVGNTDDLQSKLRELRLQYTSTVPLQ
;
A
#
# COMPACT_ATOMS: atom_id res chain seq x y z
N ALA A 1 6.25 70.14 19.36
CA ALA A 1 7.36 70.78 18.62
C ALA A 1 8.02 69.70 17.77
N ARG A 2 7.98 69.59 16.43
CA ARG A 2 7.97 70.48 15.25
C ARG A 2 9.30 71.20 14.96
N PHE A 3 9.90 70.80 13.82
CA PHE A 3 10.89 71.46 12.91
C PHE A 3 12.39 71.40 13.28
N ARG A 4 13.40 71.17 12.40
CA ARG A 4 13.70 71.24 10.92
C ARG A 4 14.79 70.18 10.57
N ARG A 5 14.80 69.46 9.43
CA ARG A 5 15.13 69.76 8.00
C ARG A 5 16.61 70.03 7.67
N ALA A 6 17.22 69.18 6.83
CA ALA A 6 18.05 69.54 5.65
C ALA A 6 18.20 68.35 4.67
N GLN A 7 18.10 68.64 3.37
CA GLN A 7 18.24 67.75 2.21
C GLN A 7 19.67 67.82 1.64
N SER A 8 20.10 66.81 0.88
CA SER A 8 20.85 67.04 -0.36
C SER A 8 20.66 65.88 -1.34
N VAL A 9 20.60 66.24 -2.62
CA VAL A 9 20.28 65.47 -3.83
C VAL A 9 21.48 65.61 -4.77
N GLN A 10 21.86 64.55 -5.50
CA GLN A 10 22.53 64.50 -6.83
C GLN A 10 23.23 63.13 -6.98
N GLU A 11 23.30 62.43 -8.11
CA GLU A 11 22.82 62.60 -9.48
C GLU A 11 22.99 61.24 -10.21
N GLU A 12 22.24 61.02 -11.28
CA GLU A 12 22.30 59.83 -12.14
C GLU A 12 23.56 59.80 -13.02
N THR A 13 24.05 58.60 -13.37
CA THR A 13 24.68 58.41 -14.69
C THR A 13 24.39 57.00 -15.21
N ILE A 14 23.68 56.96 -16.34
CA ILE A 14 23.40 55.79 -17.16
C ILE A 14 24.58 55.58 -18.11
N ALA A 15 25.09 54.35 -18.22
CA ALA A 15 25.71 53.87 -19.46
C ALA A 15 25.70 52.33 -19.52
N SER A 16 24.97 51.84 -20.51
CA SER A 16 24.74 50.45 -20.90
C SER A 16 26.00 49.69 -21.29
N THR A 17 26.08 48.41 -20.95
CA THR A 17 26.62 47.39 -21.88
C THR A 17 25.96 46.05 -21.63
N SER A 18 25.30 45.58 -22.68
CA SER A 18 24.69 44.27 -22.85
C SER A 18 25.76 43.21 -23.10
N VAL A 19 25.74 42.12 -22.34
CA VAL A 19 26.32 40.85 -22.79
C VAL A 19 25.37 39.72 -22.47
N VAL A 20 24.76 39.21 -23.54
CA VAL A 20 23.96 38.00 -23.59
C VAL A 20 24.82 36.81 -23.15
N ARG A 21 24.47 36.18 -22.03
CA ARG A 21 24.91 34.81 -21.71
C ARG A 21 23.69 33.91 -21.61
N LYS A 22 23.45 33.20 -22.71
CA LYS A 22 22.47 32.12 -22.85
C LYS A 22 22.96 30.93 -22.03
N SER A 23 22.54 30.82 -20.77
CA SER A 23 22.82 29.64 -19.94
C SER A 23 21.72 28.60 -20.12
N ASN A 24 22.10 27.54 -20.84
CA ASN A 24 21.39 26.29 -20.97
C ASN A 24 21.29 25.63 -19.58
N ARG A 25 20.10 25.55 -18.99
CA ARG A 25 19.82 24.63 -17.89
C ARG A 25 18.52 23.89 -18.18
N GLN A 26 18.68 22.73 -18.80
CA GLN A 26 17.75 21.62 -18.65
C GLN A 26 17.51 21.43 -17.15
N SER A 27 16.35 21.85 -16.67
CA SER A 27 15.86 21.45 -15.36
C SER A 27 15.41 20.00 -15.51
N SER A 28 16.37 19.08 -15.38
CA SER A 28 16.09 17.72 -14.91
C SER A 28 15.46 17.89 -13.54
N ARG A 29 14.12 17.99 -13.51
CA ARG A 29 13.31 17.87 -12.32
C ARG A 29 13.52 16.45 -11.80
N SER A 30 14.60 16.26 -11.06
CA SER A 30 14.75 15.15 -10.13
C SER A 30 13.51 15.19 -9.27
N ARG A 31 12.59 14.26 -9.54
CA ARG A 31 11.55 13.88 -8.60
C ARG A 31 12.29 13.31 -7.39
N SER A 32 12.76 14.21 -6.53
CA SER A 32 13.07 13.89 -5.15
C SER A 32 11.73 13.47 -4.59
N SER A 33 11.47 12.16 -4.68
CA SER A 33 10.55 11.50 -3.76
C SER A 33 10.96 12.04 -2.42
N ARG A 34 10.10 12.89 -1.87
CA ARG A 34 10.27 13.50 -0.56
C ARG A 34 10.17 12.32 0.40
N ARG A 35 11.25 11.53 0.50
CA ARG A 35 11.45 10.49 1.48
C ARG A 35 11.25 11.21 2.80
N THR A 36 10.12 10.94 3.42
CA THR A 36 9.89 11.18 4.83
C THR A 36 11.09 10.57 5.55
N THR A 37 12.09 11.38 5.86
CA THR A 37 13.00 11.08 6.97
C THR A 37 12.10 10.89 8.18
N GLY A 38 11.87 9.65 8.62
CA GLY A 38 11.27 9.40 9.93
C GLY A 38 10.11 8.44 9.94
N SER A 39 10.43 7.15 9.93
CA SER A 39 10.07 6.20 10.99
C SER A 39 10.80 4.91 10.61
N SER A 40 11.91 4.62 11.29
CA SER A 40 12.61 3.35 11.12
C SER A 40 12.29 2.49 12.33
N LEU A 41 12.08 1.19 12.13
CA LEU A 41 11.93 0.27 13.25
C LEU A 41 13.15 0.36 14.20
N ALA A 42 14.35 0.56 13.65
CA ALA A 42 15.59 0.75 14.42
C ALA A 42 15.55 1.93 15.41
N SER A 43 14.65 2.90 15.25
CA SER A 43 14.51 4.02 16.18
C SER A 43 13.73 3.66 17.45
N LEU A 44 13.04 2.51 17.48
CA LEU A 44 12.34 2.02 18.65
C LEU A 44 13.31 1.41 19.65
N SER A 45 13.35 1.98 20.86
CA SER A 45 14.07 1.40 21.98
C SER A 45 13.46 0.06 22.41
N PHE A 46 14.22 -0.74 23.15
CA PHE A 46 13.72 -1.97 23.76
C PHE A 46 12.47 -1.74 24.61
N SER A 47 12.45 -0.68 25.44
CA SER A 47 11.31 -0.32 26.27
C SER A 47 10.07 0.02 25.45
N GLN A 48 10.24 0.70 24.30
CA GLN A 48 9.15 1.04 23.39
C GLN A 48 8.58 -0.20 22.70
N ARG A 49 9.43 -1.13 22.25
CA ARG A 49 9.01 -2.43 21.70
C ARG A 49 8.22 -3.23 22.74
N GLN A 50 8.72 -3.30 23.96
CA GLN A 50 8.00 -3.97 25.06
C GLN A 50 6.66 -3.29 25.36
N ALA A 51 6.59 -1.96 25.35
CA ALA A 51 5.35 -1.23 25.56
C ALA A 51 4.31 -1.53 24.48
N ILE A 52 4.73 -1.65 23.21
CA ILE A 52 3.88 -2.10 22.10
C ILE A 52 3.36 -3.52 22.37
N VAL A 53 4.24 -4.47 22.67
CA VAL A 53 3.85 -5.88 22.90
C VAL A 53 2.86 -6.01 24.07
N VAL A 54 3.10 -5.30 25.17
CA VAL A 54 2.20 -5.31 26.34
C VAL A 54 0.84 -4.69 26.01
N SER A 55 0.84 -3.52 25.36
CA SER A 55 -0.42 -2.86 25.00
C SER A 55 -1.19 -3.63 23.93
N TRP A 56 -0.51 -4.30 22.99
CA TRP A 56 -1.15 -5.17 22.00
C TRP A 56 -1.92 -6.32 22.66
N ARG A 57 -1.35 -6.98 23.68
CA ARG A 57 -2.06 -8.03 24.43
C ARG A 57 -3.38 -7.53 25.04
N LEU A 58 -3.43 -6.26 25.45
CA LEU A 58 -4.65 -5.64 25.97
C LEU A 58 -5.63 -5.23 24.87
N ILE A 59 -5.15 -4.93 23.66
CA ILE A 59 -5.98 -4.61 22.49
C ILE A 59 -6.56 -5.88 21.88
N ARG A 60 -5.85 -7.01 21.99
CA ARG A 60 -6.14 -8.27 21.30
C ARG A 60 -7.58 -8.78 21.45
N PRO A 61 -8.25 -8.68 22.61
CA PRO A 61 -9.64 -9.14 22.76
C PRO A 61 -10.64 -8.35 21.89
N GLN A 62 -10.35 -7.09 21.58
CA GLN A 62 -11.20 -6.20 20.79
C GLN A 62 -10.64 -5.88 19.40
N VAL A 63 -9.58 -6.58 18.99
CA VAL A 63 -8.85 -6.25 17.75
C VAL A 63 -9.72 -6.36 16.49
N ASN A 64 -10.56 -7.40 16.41
CA ASN A 64 -11.43 -7.62 15.25
C ASN A 64 -12.50 -6.52 15.14
N SER A 65 -13.05 -6.05 16.27
CA SER A 65 -14.02 -4.96 16.25
C SER A 65 -13.35 -3.62 15.89
N THR A 66 -12.10 -3.41 16.31
CA THR A 66 -11.29 -2.26 15.90
C THR A 66 -11.00 -2.29 14.40
N PHE A 67 -10.51 -3.41 13.84
CA PHE A 67 -10.25 -3.51 12.40
C PHE A 67 -11.51 -3.42 11.55
N ARG A 68 -12.65 -3.93 12.05
CA ARG A 68 -13.94 -3.71 11.37
C ARG A 68 -14.23 -2.21 11.23
N LYS A 69 -14.07 -1.43 12.30
CA LYS A 69 -14.26 0.04 12.25
C LYS A 69 -13.28 0.69 11.26
N ILE A 70 -12.01 0.28 11.31
CA ILE A 70 -10.96 0.81 10.40
C ILE A 70 -11.34 0.56 8.94
N PHE A 71 -11.70 -0.68 8.57
CA PHE A 71 -12.01 -0.99 7.18
C PHE A 71 -13.34 -0.35 6.71
N LEU A 72 -14.37 -0.30 7.55
CA LEU A 72 -15.61 0.40 7.21
C LEU A 72 -15.38 1.90 6.99
N GLU A 73 -14.54 2.52 7.82
CA GLU A 73 -14.16 3.92 7.62
C GLU A 73 -13.33 4.12 6.36
N LEU A 74 -12.45 3.16 6.03
CA LEU A 74 -11.70 3.19 4.77
C LEU A 74 -12.61 3.04 3.56
N GLU A 75 -13.64 2.19 3.61
CA GLU A 75 -14.65 2.08 2.55
C GLU A 75 -15.41 3.39 2.31
N ILE A 76 -15.73 4.12 3.39
CA ILE A 76 -16.40 5.42 3.33
C ILE A 76 -15.46 6.47 2.73
N ALA A 77 -14.20 6.50 3.18
CA ALA A 77 -13.21 7.47 2.71
C ALA A 77 -12.73 7.18 1.26
N CYS A 78 -12.71 5.92 0.86
CA CYS A 78 -12.23 5.45 -0.43
C CYS A 78 -13.24 4.49 -1.06
N PRO A 79 -14.21 4.99 -1.87
CA PRO A 79 -15.22 4.16 -2.51
C PRO A 79 -14.66 3.01 -3.36
N LYS A 80 -13.43 3.15 -3.88
CA LYS A 80 -12.70 2.06 -4.57
C LYS A 80 -12.51 0.83 -3.68
N VAL A 81 -12.19 1.03 -2.39
CA VAL A 81 -12.00 -0.06 -1.42
C VAL A 81 -13.30 -0.81 -1.20
N LYS A 82 -14.41 -0.09 -1.07
CA LYS A 82 -15.75 -0.68 -0.99
C LYS A 82 -16.06 -1.56 -2.21
N GLN A 83 -15.71 -1.09 -3.41
CA GLN A 83 -15.90 -1.86 -4.64
C GLN A 83 -15.01 -3.11 -4.68
N ILE A 84 -13.78 -3.05 -4.15
CA ILE A 84 -12.87 -4.20 -4.07
C ILE A 84 -13.47 -5.27 -3.15
N PHE A 85 -13.89 -4.92 -1.94
CA PHE A 85 -14.50 -5.89 -1.03
C PHE A 85 -15.82 -6.44 -1.56
N TYR A 86 -16.62 -5.62 -2.25
CA TYR A 86 -17.83 -6.09 -2.92
C TYR A 86 -17.52 -7.12 -4.01
N LYS A 87 -16.53 -6.86 -4.88
CA LYS A 87 -16.08 -7.82 -5.89
C LYS A 87 -15.56 -9.11 -5.25
N ALA A 88 -14.80 -9.00 -4.16
CA ALA A 88 -14.30 -10.15 -3.42
C ALA A 88 -15.45 -10.99 -2.83
N ALA A 89 -16.46 -10.36 -2.24
CA ALA A 89 -17.65 -11.05 -1.73
C ALA A 89 -18.46 -11.74 -2.84
N LEU A 90 -18.55 -11.14 -4.03
CA LEU A 90 -19.18 -11.80 -5.18
C LEU A 90 -18.40 -13.04 -5.61
N VAL A 91 -17.07 -12.96 -5.71
CA VAL A 91 -16.22 -14.11 -6.06
C VAL A 91 -16.34 -15.20 -4.99
N ASP A 92 -16.32 -14.83 -3.72
CA ASP A 92 -16.45 -15.74 -2.58
C ASP A 92 -17.79 -16.48 -2.58
N ALA A 93 -18.89 -15.81 -2.94
CA ALA A 93 -20.21 -16.45 -3.06
C ALA A 93 -20.27 -17.58 -4.10
N PHE A 94 -19.36 -17.59 -5.08
CA PHE A 94 -19.22 -18.66 -6.07
C PHE A 94 -18.08 -19.63 -5.76
N ASN A 95 -17.33 -19.38 -4.68
CA ASN A 95 -16.21 -20.20 -4.26
C ASN A 95 -16.69 -21.33 -3.34
N LYS A 96 -16.80 -22.53 -3.90
CA LYS A 96 -17.35 -23.70 -3.19
C LYS A 96 -16.41 -24.29 -2.13
N ASP A 97 -15.12 -24.03 -2.27
CA ASP A 97 -14.08 -24.67 -1.45
C ASP A 97 -13.65 -23.79 -0.26
N GLY A 98 -14.13 -22.54 -0.19
CA GLY A 98 -13.84 -21.60 0.90
C GLY A 98 -12.37 -21.15 1.00
N GLU A 99 -11.50 -21.67 0.14
CA GLU A 99 -10.09 -21.29 0.09
C GLU A 99 -9.94 -19.93 -0.59
N ASN A 100 -9.12 -19.04 -0.03
CA ASN A 100 -8.79 -17.72 -0.60
C ASN A 100 -9.91 -16.68 -0.56
N ALA A 101 -10.79 -16.74 0.44
CA ALA A 101 -11.76 -15.67 0.70
C ALA A 101 -11.04 -14.34 0.99
N ALA A 102 -11.31 -13.31 0.19
CA ALA A 102 -10.75 -11.97 0.34
C ALA A 102 -11.82 -10.95 0.79
N THR A 103 -12.86 -11.42 1.48
CA THR A 103 -13.95 -10.58 1.97
C THR A 103 -13.48 -9.63 3.08
N LEU A 104 -14.30 -8.62 3.40
CA LEU A 104 -14.06 -7.70 4.51
C LEU A 104 -13.86 -8.46 5.83
N GLU A 105 -14.74 -9.42 6.10
CA GLU A 105 -14.72 -10.22 7.33
C GLU A 105 -13.47 -11.08 7.44
N GLU A 106 -12.96 -11.59 6.32
CA GLU A 106 -11.68 -12.31 6.32
C GLU A 106 -10.50 -11.36 6.49
N HIS A 107 -10.50 -10.19 5.83
CA HIS A 107 -9.46 -9.17 6.00
C HIS A 107 -9.37 -8.65 7.44
N ILE A 108 -10.47 -8.59 8.18
CA ILE A 108 -10.45 -8.24 9.61
C ILE A 108 -9.60 -9.24 10.41
N LYS A 109 -9.78 -10.55 10.17
CA LYS A 109 -9.01 -11.60 10.85
C LYS A 109 -7.55 -11.61 10.39
N LEU A 110 -7.33 -11.47 9.08
CA LEU A 110 -6.00 -11.39 8.50
C LEU A 110 -5.21 -10.18 9.03
N ALA A 111 -5.85 -9.01 9.19
CA ALA A 111 -5.22 -7.85 9.78
C ALA A 111 -4.83 -8.06 11.26
N ALA A 112 -5.71 -8.71 12.04
CA ALA A 112 -5.38 -9.07 13.42
C ALA A 112 -4.20 -10.03 13.50
N LYS A 113 -4.20 -11.08 12.67
CA LYS A 113 -3.10 -12.05 12.59
C LYS A 113 -1.81 -11.40 12.07
N PHE A 114 -1.90 -10.50 11.10
CA PHE A 114 -0.76 -9.74 10.59
C PHE A 114 -0.06 -8.97 11.70
N PHE A 115 -0.82 -8.27 12.56
CA PHE A 115 -0.22 -7.60 13.72
C PHE A 115 0.34 -8.59 14.75
N ASP A 116 -0.28 -9.74 14.97
CA ASP A 116 0.31 -10.80 15.82
C ASP A 116 1.67 -11.24 15.28
N ASP A 117 1.76 -11.52 13.97
CA ASP A 117 2.96 -12.03 13.33
C ASP A 117 4.10 -11.00 13.31
N ILE A 118 3.85 -9.74 12.92
CA ILE A 118 4.91 -8.70 12.92
C ILE A 118 5.41 -8.38 14.33
N LEU A 119 4.56 -8.49 15.34
CA LEU A 119 4.96 -8.24 16.72
C LEU A 119 5.76 -9.40 17.32
N ASN A 120 5.61 -10.61 16.80
CA ASN A 120 6.44 -11.76 17.18
C ASN A 120 7.88 -11.63 16.67
N VAL A 121 8.07 -10.98 15.52
CA VAL A 121 9.38 -10.77 14.89
C VAL A 121 9.89 -9.34 15.04
N ILE A 122 9.30 -8.55 15.96
CA ILE A 122 9.61 -7.11 16.08
C ILE A 122 11.10 -6.86 16.35
N ASP A 123 11.81 -7.78 16.98
CA ASP A 123 13.24 -7.64 17.28
C ASP A 123 14.16 -8.06 16.11
N ASP A 124 13.62 -8.73 15.08
CA ASP A 124 14.31 -9.03 13.82
C ASP A 124 13.85 -8.06 12.73
N GLU A 125 14.67 -7.03 12.46
CA GLU A 125 14.30 -5.96 11.53
C GLU A 125 14.16 -6.45 10.07
N ASP A 126 14.94 -7.45 9.67
CA ASP A 126 14.92 -7.96 8.30
C ASP A 126 13.72 -8.87 8.09
N GLU A 127 13.40 -9.74 9.05
CA GLU A 127 12.18 -10.56 9.01
C GLU A 127 10.93 -9.68 9.10
N PHE A 128 10.91 -8.70 10.01
CA PHE A 128 9.82 -7.72 10.14
C PHE A 128 9.53 -7.00 8.81
N ARG A 129 10.56 -6.44 8.17
CA ARG A 129 10.40 -5.76 6.87
C ARG A 129 9.95 -6.71 5.77
N THR A 130 10.55 -7.90 5.71
CA THR A 130 10.24 -8.91 4.70
C THR A 130 8.78 -9.33 4.75
N LEU A 131 8.25 -9.57 5.95
CA LEU A 131 6.85 -9.96 6.16
C LEU A 131 5.91 -8.86 5.66
N ILE A 132 6.14 -7.61 6.07
CA ILE A 132 5.28 -6.48 5.73
C ILE A 132 5.32 -6.19 4.21
N ARG A 133 6.51 -6.17 3.60
CA ARG A 133 6.64 -5.97 2.15
C ARG A 133 5.97 -7.08 1.36
N GLY A 134 6.01 -8.31 1.86
CA GLY A 134 5.28 -9.44 1.27
C GLY A 134 3.77 -9.20 1.20
N ILE A 135 3.18 -8.61 2.23
CA ILE A 135 1.76 -8.21 2.22
C ILE A 135 1.52 -7.13 1.17
N GLY A 136 2.36 -6.09 1.14
CA GLY A 136 2.27 -5.00 0.17
C GLY A 136 2.32 -5.51 -1.27
N ALA A 137 3.29 -6.37 -1.58
CA ALA A 137 3.47 -6.99 -2.89
C ALA A 137 2.25 -7.83 -3.30
N ALA A 138 1.65 -8.58 -2.38
CA ALA A 138 0.45 -9.36 -2.66
C ALA A 138 -0.76 -8.49 -3.11
N HIS A 139 -0.82 -7.23 -2.66
CA HIS A 139 -1.86 -6.29 -3.07
C HIS A 139 -1.57 -5.62 -4.43
N ALA A 140 -0.37 -5.77 -5.01
CA ALA A 140 0.01 -5.13 -6.27
C ALA A 140 -0.85 -5.59 -7.47
N VAL A 141 -1.44 -6.78 -7.40
CA VAL A 141 -2.37 -7.30 -8.41
C VAL A 141 -3.59 -6.38 -8.60
N LEU A 142 -4.03 -5.72 -7.52
CA LEU A 142 -5.20 -4.83 -7.52
C LEU A 142 -4.95 -3.51 -8.25
N ALA A 143 -3.68 -3.14 -8.47
CA ALA A 143 -3.34 -1.91 -9.16
C ALA A 143 -3.91 -1.87 -10.59
N ARG A 144 -3.87 -3.00 -11.29
CA ARG A 144 -4.37 -3.09 -12.67
C ARG A 144 -5.90 -3.18 -12.74
N SER A 145 -6.51 -4.03 -11.92
CA SER A 145 -7.94 -4.37 -12.02
C SER A 145 -8.87 -3.43 -11.26
N CYS A 146 -8.34 -2.76 -10.24
CA CYS A 146 -9.12 -1.95 -9.32
C CYS A 146 -8.56 -0.53 -9.12
N SER A 147 -7.50 -0.17 -9.86
CA SER A 147 -6.81 1.12 -9.71
C SER A 147 -6.45 1.41 -8.25
N PHE A 148 -6.01 0.36 -7.55
CA PHE A 148 -5.49 0.42 -6.19
C PHE A 148 -4.10 1.08 -6.24
N GLY A 149 -3.84 2.03 -5.34
CA GLY A 149 -2.64 2.86 -5.39
C GLY A 149 -2.19 3.36 -4.03
N GLY A 150 -1.12 4.16 -4.05
CA GLY A 150 -0.50 4.71 -2.84
C GLY A 150 -1.43 5.54 -1.97
N GLU A 151 -2.43 6.20 -2.57
CA GLU A 151 -3.41 7.02 -1.85
C GLU A 151 -4.26 6.20 -0.88
N ILE A 152 -4.50 4.92 -1.18
CA ILE A 152 -5.26 4.03 -0.30
C ILE A 152 -4.42 3.64 0.92
N TRP A 153 -3.13 3.41 0.74
CA TRP A 153 -2.21 3.14 1.85
C TRP A 153 -2.06 4.35 2.78
N GLU A 154 -1.95 5.55 2.22
CA GLU A 154 -1.92 6.80 2.99
C GLU A 154 -3.20 6.94 3.84
N ARG A 155 -4.37 6.75 3.21
CA ARG A 155 -5.64 6.86 3.93
C ARG A 155 -5.83 5.76 4.98
N LEU A 156 -5.43 4.54 4.69
CA LEU A 156 -5.42 3.45 5.66
C LEU A 156 -4.51 3.81 6.86
N GLY A 157 -3.33 4.36 6.60
CA GLY A 157 -2.39 4.78 7.63
C GLY A 157 -2.97 5.82 8.57
N GLU A 158 -3.63 6.85 8.04
CA GLU A 158 -4.32 7.87 8.84
C GLU A 158 -5.39 7.25 9.76
N ILE A 159 -6.25 6.38 9.21
CA ILE A 159 -7.34 5.76 9.97
C ILE A 159 -6.80 4.80 11.02
N VAL A 160 -5.83 3.95 10.68
CA VAL A 160 -5.19 3.02 11.63
C VAL A 160 -4.51 3.80 12.75
N MET A 161 -3.78 4.87 12.40
CA MET A 161 -3.14 5.76 13.36
C MET A 161 -4.15 6.34 14.35
N GLU A 162 -5.23 6.94 13.85
CA GLU A 162 -6.28 7.52 14.69
C GLU A 162 -6.92 6.47 15.59
N ARG A 163 -7.38 5.37 15.01
CA ARG A 163 -8.13 4.33 15.74
C ARG A 163 -7.27 3.62 16.77
N ILE A 164 -6.08 3.13 16.41
CA ILE A 164 -5.22 2.40 17.34
C ILE A 164 -4.67 3.32 18.42
N CYS A 165 -4.20 4.54 18.08
CA CYS A 165 -3.69 5.46 19.09
C CYS A 165 -4.77 6.09 19.98
N SER A 166 -6.06 5.97 19.60
CA SER A 166 -7.20 6.36 20.45
C SER A 166 -7.53 5.33 21.54
N LEU A 167 -7.02 4.10 21.44
CA LEU A 167 -7.30 3.06 22.42
C LEU A 167 -6.61 3.38 23.76
N GLU A 168 -7.33 3.21 24.87
CA GLU A 168 -6.83 3.48 26.21
C GLU A 168 -5.50 2.76 26.48
N SER A 169 -5.37 1.50 26.04
CA SER A 169 -4.15 0.69 26.15
C SER A 169 -2.91 1.35 25.51
N CYS A 170 -3.09 2.16 24.46
CA CYS A 170 -2.03 2.92 23.81
C CYS A 170 -1.77 4.28 24.48
N GLN A 171 -2.76 4.81 25.19
CA GLN A 171 -2.70 6.13 25.84
C GLN A 171 -2.23 6.08 27.29
N LYS A 172 -2.16 4.90 27.92
CA LYS A 172 -1.71 4.71 29.31
C LYS A 172 -0.37 5.39 29.60
N THR A 173 0.56 5.38 28.64
CA THR A 173 1.82 6.09 28.77
C THR A 173 2.14 6.87 27.50
N ARG A 174 2.79 8.02 27.66
CA ARG A 174 3.28 8.82 26.52
C ARG A 174 4.26 8.02 25.66
N GLU A 175 5.04 7.13 26.28
CA GLU A 175 5.99 6.26 25.60
C GLU A 175 5.29 5.25 24.70
N ALA A 176 4.28 4.51 25.20
CA ALA A 176 3.51 3.57 24.39
C ALA A 176 2.84 4.28 23.21
N SER A 177 2.21 5.43 23.48
CA SER A 177 1.56 6.24 22.45
C SER A 177 2.54 6.67 21.35
N ARG A 178 3.77 7.04 21.71
CA ARG A 178 4.82 7.40 20.72
C ARG A 178 5.28 6.18 19.93
N ALA A 179 5.52 5.07 20.61
CA ALA A 179 5.97 3.82 20.01
C ALA A 179 4.96 3.30 18.97
N TRP A 180 3.66 3.32 19.28
CA TRP A 180 2.61 2.96 18.32
C TRP A 180 2.59 3.82 17.08
N ARG A 181 2.76 5.15 17.22
CA ARG A 181 2.81 6.04 16.06
C ARG A 181 3.98 5.71 15.15
N THR A 182 5.16 5.48 15.71
CA THR A 182 6.34 5.08 14.96
C THR A 182 6.13 3.71 14.30
N LEU A 183 5.60 2.72 15.01
CA LEU A 183 5.32 1.40 14.45
C LEU A 183 4.35 1.47 13.26
N ILE A 184 3.22 2.17 13.41
CA ILE A 184 2.20 2.28 12.36
C ILE A 184 2.78 2.98 11.14
N ALA A 185 3.57 4.05 11.32
CA ALA A 185 4.25 4.71 10.21
C ALA A 185 5.20 3.74 9.48
N CYS A 186 6.04 2.99 10.21
CA CYS A 186 6.90 1.96 9.62
C CYS A 186 6.11 0.92 8.83
N VAL A 187 5.02 0.40 9.40
CA VAL A 187 4.19 -0.63 8.77
C VAL A 187 3.60 -0.13 7.45
N ILE A 188 3.03 1.08 7.43
CA ILE A 188 2.41 1.64 6.23
C ILE A 188 3.47 1.97 5.16
N ASP A 189 4.63 2.49 5.56
CA ASP A 189 5.72 2.80 4.63
C ASP A 189 6.28 1.51 3.98
N GLU A 190 6.44 0.43 4.74
CA GLU A 190 6.93 -0.85 4.21
C GLU A 190 5.86 -1.57 3.38
N LEU A 191 4.57 -1.50 3.74
CA LEU A 191 3.46 -2.00 2.92
C LEU A 191 3.46 -1.32 1.55
N ARG A 192 3.56 0.01 1.54
CA ARG A 192 3.62 0.79 0.32
C ARG A 192 4.86 0.46 -0.50
N THR A 193 6.02 0.32 0.15
CA THR A 193 7.28 -0.02 -0.52
C THR A 193 7.17 -1.37 -1.24
N GLY A 194 6.70 -2.41 -0.55
CA GLY A 194 6.49 -3.74 -1.16
C GLY A 194 5.49 -3.70 -2.32
N PHE A 195 4.41 -2.93 -2.17
CA PHE A 195 3.43 -2.71 -3.24
C PHE A 195 4.05 -2.05 -4.48
N GLU A 196 4.77 -0.94 -4.30
CA GLU A 196 5.36 -0.17 -5.41
C GLU A 196 6.46 -0.96 -6.13
N GLU A 197 7.27 -1.72 -5.39
CA GLU A 197 8.30 -2.60 -5.94
C GLU A 197 7.68 -3.64 -6.88
N GLU A 198 6.66 -4.36 -6.42
CA GLU A 198 5.99 -5.42 -7.21
C GLU A 198 5.15 -4.84 -8.36
N HIS A 199 4.43 -3.74 -8.14
CA HIS A 199 3.64 -3.08 -9.18
C HIS A 199 4.51 -2.61 -10.37
N ARG A 200 5.73 -2.12 -10.08
CA ARG A 200 6.70 -1.75 -11.12
C ARG A 200 7.21 -2.96 -11.89
N LEU A 201 7.37 -4.11 -11.24
CA LEU A 201 7.78 -5.35 -11.90
C LEU A 201 6.69 -5.86 -12.86
N PHE A 202 5.43 -5.86 -12.44
CA PHE A 202 4.30 -6.21 -13.30
C PHE A 202 4.17 -5.27 -14.50
N SER A 203 4.35 -3.97 -14.29
CA SER A 203 4.30 -2.98 -15.37
C SER A 203 5.38 -3.24 -16.42
N ARG A 204 6.62 -3.55 -16.01
CA ARG A 204 7.73 -3.86 -16.93
C ARG A 204 7.51 -5.15 -17.71
N ARG A 205 7.04 -6.22 -17.05
CA ARG A 205 6.74 -7.50 -17.71
C ARG A 205 5.65 -7.35 -18.77
N SER A 206 4.64 -6.53 -18.50
CA SER A 206 3.57 -6.24 -19.46
C SER A 206 4.07 -5.46 -20.70
N SER A 207 5.11 -4.63 -20.55
CA SER A 207 5.71 -3.89 -21.66
C SER A 207 6.72 -4.71 -22.47
N SER A 208 7.36 -5.72 -21.88
CA SER A 208 8.25 -6.63 -22.61
C SER A 208 7.50 -7.71 -23.41
N ALA A 209 6.23 -7.97 -23.09
CA ALA A 209 5.40 -8.93 -23.82
C ALA A 209 4.85 -8.39 -25.15
N SER A 210 5.01 -7.09 -25.45
CA SER A 210 4.52 -6.45 -26.67
C SER A 210 5.54 -6.35 -27.82
N ASP A 211 6.75 -6.90 -27.68
CA ASP A 211 7.85 -6.77 -28.65
C ASP A 211 8.26 -8.08 -29.37
N LEU A 212 7.38 -9.09 -29.43
CA LEU A 212 7.63 -10.29 -30.24
C LEU A 212 6.77 -10.26 -31.52
N PRO A 213 7.37 -10.34 -32.72
CA PRO A 213 6.63 -10.56 -33.96
C PRO A 213 5.98 -11.95 -33.93
N ASP A 214 4.72 -12.03 -34.36
CA ASP A 214 4.02 -13.27 -34.68
C ASP A 214 4.71 -13.96 -35.86
N ASP A 215 5.75 -14.76 -35.60
CA ASP A 215 6.10 -15.87 -36.47
C ASP A 215 6.91 -16.94 -35.72
N ILE A 216 6.55 -18.18 -36.02
CA ILE A 216 7.14 -19.46 -35.57
C ILE A 216 6.54 -20.07 -34.29
N LEU A 217 5.37 -20.68 -34.51
CA LEU A 217 5.05 -21.99 -33.96
C LEU A 217 6.07 -23.01 -34.49
N LEU A 218 6.84 -23.63 -33.58
CA LEU A 218 6.96 -25.08 -33.38
C LEU A 218 8.16 -25.37 -32.45
N GLU A 219 7.86 -26.15 -31.40
CA GLU A 219 8.71 -26.97 -30.53
C GLU A 219 10.14 -26.52 -30.19
N GLU A 220 10.41 -26.34 -28.88
CA GLU A 220 11.39 -27.19 -28.18
C GLU A 220 11.33 -26.99 -26.66
N GLU A 221 11.17 -28.11 -25.93
CA GLU A 221 11.56 -28.24 -24.53
C GLU A 221 13.09 -28.20 -24.41
N HIS A 222 13.63 -27.30 -23.58
CA HIS A 222 14.45 -27.63 -22.40
C HIS A 222 15.22 -26.41 -21.89
N SER A 223 15.26 -26.31 -20.56
CA SER A 223 16.37 -25.74 -19.78
C SER A 223 16.70 -24.26 -19.97
N ASN A 224 16.19 -23.41 -19.08
CA ASN A 224 17.06 -22.34 -18.57
C ASN A 224 16.77 -21.98 -17.11
N GLY A 225 17.76 -22.25 -16.26
CA GLY A 225 17.82 -21.81 -14.87
C GLY A 225 18.08 -20.32 -14.81
N GLY A 226 17.02 -19.54 -14.69
CA GLY A 226 17.10 -18.16 -14.21
C GLY A 226 16.80 -18.14 -12.72
N ALA A 227 17.77 -17.73 -11.91
CA ALA A 227 17.60 -17.51 -10.47
C ALA A 227 16.56 -16.39 -10.24
N ALA A 228 15.28 -16.76 -10.22
CA ALA A 228 14.24 -15.94 -9.65
C ALA A 228 14.57 -15.79 -8.16
N ILE A 229 14.85 -14.57 -7.71
CA ILE A 229 14.89 -14.24 -6.28
C ILE A 229 13.53 -14.68 -5.75
N LYS A 230 13.52 -15.82 -5.08
CA LYS A 230 12.33 -16.41 -4.48
C LYS A 230 12.06 -15.60 -3.22
N LEU A 231 11.50 -14.40 -3.39
CA LEU A 231 10.95 -13.65 -2.27
C LEU A 231 9.97 -14.60 -1.55
N PRO A 232 10.02 -14.67 -0.21
CA PRO A 232 9.13 -15.55 0.53
C PRO A 232 7.70 -15.21 0.13
N ARG A 233 6.98 -16.22 -0.38
CA ARG A 233 5.55 -16.09 -0.67
C ARG A 233 4.89 -15.59 0.60
N CYS A 234 4.08 -14.54 0.46
CA CYS A 234 3.25 -14.09 1.55
C CYS A 234 2.42 -15.29 2.05
N PRO A 235 2.46 -15.63 3.35
CA PRO A 235 1.71 -16.77 3.88
C PRO A 235 0.19 -16.56 3.78
N TYR A 236 -0.24 -15.35 3.40
CA TYR A 236 -1.63 -14.96 3.19
C TYR A 236 -2.02 -14.89 1.70
N SER A 237 -1.06 -15.07 0.78
CA SER A 237 -1.33 -15.15 -0.66
C SER A 237 -1.31 -16.61 -1.10
N ALA A 238 -2.36 -17.36 -0.78
CA ALA A 238 -2.59 -18.61 -1.47
C ALA A 238 -3.12 -18.29 -2.89
N GLY A 239 -2.38 -18.73 -3.90
CA GLY A 239 -2.95 -19.07 -5.21
C GLY A 239 -3.40 -17.96 -6.18
N ALA A 240 -2.97 -16.70 -6.07
CA ALA A 240 -3.33 -15.67 -7.06
C ALA A 240 -2.57 -15.78 -8.40
N VAL A 241 -2.69 -16.92 -9.06
CA VAL A 241 -2.58 -17.04 -10.52
C VAL A 241 -3.86 -17.71 -11.02
N GLY A 242 -5.01 -17.16 -10.60
CA GLY A 242 -6.33 -17.56 -11.09
C GLY A 242 -6.64 -16.82 -12.37
N ASN A 243 -6.78 -17.55 -13.46
CA ASN A 243 -7.08 -17.06 -14.80
C ASN A 243 -8.37 -16.21 -14.77
N THR A 244 -8.26 -14.90 -15.00
CA THR A 244 -9.42 -13.97 -14.99
C THR A 244 -10.50 -14.36 -16.00
N ASP A 245 -10.12 -15.15 -17.00
CA ASP A 245 -10.98 -15.66 -18.06
C ASP A 245 -11.94 -16.76 -17.57
N ASP A 246 -11.57 -17.50 -16.51
CA ASP A 246 -12.45 -18.52 -15.89
C ASP A 246 -13.61 -17.86 -15.14
N LEU A 247 -13.36 -16.75 -14.44
CA LEU A 247 -14.37 -16.00 -13.72
C LEU A 247 -15.37 -15.32 -14.67
N GLN A 248 -14.87 -14.74 -15.78
CA GLN A 248 -15.72 -14.15 -16.82
C GLN A 248 -16.62 -15.20 -17.48
N SER A 249 -16.11 -16.41 -17.68
CA SER A 249 -16.86 -17.52 -18.25
C SER A 249 -17.95 -18.02 -17.30
N LYS A 250 -17.64 -18.19 -16.02
CA LYS A 250 -18.61 -18.57 -14.98
C LYS A 250 -19.70 -17.52 -14.79
N LEU A 251 -19.36 -16.22 -14.80
CA LEU A 251 -20.35 -15.13 -14.72
C LEU A 251 -21.26 -15.08 -15.96
N ARG A 252 -20.74 -15.40 -17.15
CA ARG A 252 -21.54 -15.51 -18.37
C ARG A 252 -22.52 -16.67 -18.30
N GLU A 253 -22.09 -17.82 -17.79
CA GLU A 253 -22.92 -19.02 -17.62
C GLU A 253 -24.06 -18.79 -16.62
N LEU A 254 -23.78 -18.16 -15.48
CA LEU A 254 -24.79 -17.75 -14.51
C LEU A 254 -25.79 -16.74 -15.08
N ARG A 255 -25.34 -15.80 -15.92
CA ARG A 255 -26.22 -14.85 -16.61
C ARG A 255 -27.18 -15.57 -17.55
N LEU A 256 -26.69 -16.57 -18.30
CA LEU A 256 -27.51 -17.39 -19.20
C LEU A 256 -28.55 -18.21 -18.43
N GLN A 257 -28.15 -18.82 -17.31
CA GLN A 257 -29.08 -19.55 -16.44
C GLN A 257 -30.17 -18.63 -15.87
N TYR A 258 -29.80 -17.44 -15.39
CA TYR A 258 -30.76 -16.48 -14.86
C TYR A 258 -31.76 -16.00 -15.92
N THR A 259 -31.28 -15.69 -17.14
CA THR A 259 -32.17 -15.29 -18.25
C THR A 259 -33.07 -16.41 -18.76
N SER A 260 -32.71 -17.68 -18.51
CA SER A 260 -33.54 -18.84 -18.86
C SER A 260 -34.63 -19.13 -17.82
N THR A 261 -34.48 -18.66 -16.58
CA THR A 261 -35.40 -18.94 -15.46
C THR A 261 -36.40 -17.83 -15.17
N VAL A 262 -36.25 -16.66 -15.79
CA VAL A 262 -37.20 -15.54 -15.64
C VAL A 262 -38.16 -15.56 -16.84
N PRO A 263 -39.47 -15.80 -16.64
CA PRO A 263 -40.44 -15.66 -17.71
C PRO A 263 -40.46 -14.21 -18.19
N LEU A 264 -40.26 -13.99 -19.49
CA LEU A 264 -40.54 -12.71 -20.12
C LEU A 264 -42.04 -12.46 -20.00
N GLN A 265 -42.43 -11.50 -19.16
CA GLN A 265 -43.79 -10.94 -19.15
C GLN A 265 -44.00 -10.04 -20.35
#